data_AF-A0A7C2HC43-F1
#
_entry.id   AF-A0A7C2HC43-F1
#
_cell.length_a   1.000
_cell.length_b   1.000
_cell.length_c   1.000
_cell.angle_alpha   90.00
_cell.angle_beta   90.00
_cell.angle_gamma   90.00
#
_symmetry.space_group_name_H-M   'P 1'
#
loop_
_entity.id
_entity.type
_entity.pdbx_description
1 polymer ?
#
loop_
_entity_poly.entity_id
_entity_poly.type
_entity_poly.pdbx_seq_one_letter_code
_entity_poly.pdbx_strand_id
1 'polypeptide(L)'
;MTGFLDTYGQEEARRERRIRRWVGGIVAALLVGFLGYWYFHDFREKRQVALFLRLVAEKKYEDAYRLWGCDPARPCRDYNMEKFLEDWGPKSPYGDVARAHVRRSRSCEDGVIQILQFPQGNEVFLYVDRKDRHISYSPFGYCVDASGRNVNLIDIFFR
;
A
#
# COMPACT_ATOMS: atom_id res chain seq x y z
N MET A 1 15.20 24.83 -60.89
CA MET A 1 15.21 23.61 -60.04
C MET A 1 14.96 23.98 -58.56
N THR A 2 13.90 24.73 -58.26
CA THR A 2 13.57 25.19 -56.90
C THR A 2 12.61 24.26 -56.17
N GLY A 3 11.73 23.57 -56.90
CA GLY A 3 10.71 22.69 -56.30
C GLY A 3 11.22 21.45 -55.57
N PHE A 4 12.44 20.96 -55.85
CA PHE A 4 12.98 19.77 -55.18
C PHE A 4 13.39 20.05 -53.72
N LEU A 5 14.02 21.20 -53.48
CA LEU A 5 14.47 21.60 -52.13
C LEU A 5 13.30 22.05 -51.23
N ASP A 6 12.32 22.75 -51.80
CA ASP A 6 11.13 23.19 -51.05
C ASP A 6 10.23 22.01 -50.66
N THR A 7 10.08 21.01 -51.53
CA THR A 7 9.28 19.82 -51.22
C THR A 7 9.95 18.95 -50.15
N TYR A 8 11.27 18.78 -50.23
CA TYR A 8 12.04 18.00 -49.27
C TYR A 8 12.01 18.62 -47.86
N GLY A 9 12.21 19.95 -47.74
CA GLY A 9 12.12 20.65 -46.46
C GLY A 9 10.72 20.62 -45.82
N GLN A 10 9.66 20.64 -46.63
CA GLN A 10 8.27 20.53 -46.16
C GLN A 10 7.93 19.13 -45.64
N GLU A 11 8.43 18.07 -46.29
CA GLU A 11 8.24 16.69 -45.84
C GLU A 11 9.00 16.38 -44.55
N GLU A 12 10.25 16.84 -44.43
CA GLU A 12 11.04 16.70 -43.20
C GLU A 12 10.39 17.44 -42.02
N ALA A 13 9.90 18.67 -42.22
CA ALA A 13 9.20 19.41 -41.18
C ALA A 13 7.87 18.75 -40.76
N ARG A 14 7.17 18.06 -41.68
CA ARG A 14 5.96 17.27 -41.35
C ARG A 14 6.31 16.00 -40.58
N ARG A 15 7.39 15.30 -40.99
CA ARG A 15 7.90 14.11 -40.32
C ARG A 15 8.38 14.45 -38.92
N GLU A 16 9.12 15.54 -38.75
CA GLU A 16 9.59 16.02 -37.45
C GLU A 16 8.43 16.36 -36.51
N ARG A 17 7.42 17.11 -36.97
CA ARG A 17 6.21 17.39 -36.18
C ARG A 17 5.46 16.13 -35.80
N ARG A 18 5.37 15.15 -36.70
CA ARG A 18 4.73 13.85 -36.43
C ARG A 18 5.54 13.06 -35.40
N ILE A 19 6.86 12.97 -35.54
CA ILE A 19 7.75 12.29 -34.59
C ILE A 19 7.65 12.96 -33.22
N ARG A 20 7.76 14.30 -33.13
CA ARG A 20 7.62 15.02 -31.85
C ARG A 20 6.28 14.76 -31.17
N ARG A 21 5.18 14.68 -31.93
CA ARG A 21 3.85 14.33 -31.40
C ARG A 21 3.79 12.89 -30.89
N TRP A 22 4.32 11.92 -31.64
CA TRP A 22 4.36 10.52 -31.20
C TRP A 22 5.24 10.33 -29.98
N VAL A 23 6.45 10.91 -29.99
CA VAL A 23 7.38 10.87 -28.86
C VAL A 23 6.73 11.51 -27.64
N GLY A 24 6.12 12.70 -27.79
CA GLY A 24 5.38 13.36 -26.71
C GLY A 24 4.22 12.51 -26.18
N GLY A 25 3.46 11.86 -27.07
CA GLY A 25 2.37 10.97 -26.71
C GLY A 25 2.84 9.73 -25.95
N ILE A 26 3.95 9.10 -26.38
CA ILE A 26 4.55 7.94 -25.70
C ILE A 26 5.06 8.33 -24.31
N VAL A 27 5.79 9.44 -24.21
CA VAL A 27 6.28 9.93 -22.91
C VAL A 27 5.12 10.22 -21.96
N ALA A 28 4.07 10.88 -22.44
CA ALA A 28 2.87 11.13 -21.65
C ALA A 28 2.18 9.83 -21.20
N ALA A 29 2.05 8.85 -22.10
CA ALA A 29 1.46 7.54 -21.78
C ALA A 29 2.28 6.78 -20.73
N LEU A 30 3.62 6.80 -20.84
CA LEU A 30 4.50 6.17 -19.85
C LEU A 30 4.40 6.86 -18.48
N LEU A 31 4.34 8.19 -18.44
CA LEU A 31 4.17 8.94 -17.20
C LEU A 31 2.83 8.62 -16.53
N VAL A 32 1.73 8.60 -17.30
CA VAL A 32 0.40 8.24 -16.78
C VAL A 32 0.38 6.78 -16.31
N GLY A 33 0.96 5.87 -17.08
CA GLY A 33 1.07 4.45 -16.73
C GLY A 33 1.88 4.23 -15.44
N PHE A 34 3.01 4.95 -15.28
CA PHE A 34 3.83 4.89 -14.09
C PHE A 34 3.11 5.41 -12.85
N LEU A 35 2.49 6.59 -12.95
CA LEU A 35 1.71 7.17 -11.84
C LEU A 35 0.52 6.29 -11.46
N GLY A 36 -0.17 5.74 -12.46
CA GLY A 36 -1.26 4.79 -12.25
C GLY A 36 -0.78 3.53 -11.54
N TYR A 37 0.29 2.90 -12.04
CA TYR A 37 0.89 1.72 -11.39
C TYR A 37 1.25 2.02 -9.94
N TRP A 38 1.96 3.12 -9.67
CA TRP A 38 2.38 3.48 -8.31
C TRP A 38 1.20 3.71 -7.37
N TYR A 39 0.12 4.34 -7.84
CA TYR A 39 -1.08 4.56 -7.04
C TYR A 39 -1.84 3.26 -6.74
N PHE A 40 -2.00 2.38 -7.74
CA PHE A 40 -2.79 1.16 -7.62
C PHE A 40 -2.02 -0.05 -7.07
N HIS A 41 -0.68 0.02 -6.99
CA HIS A 41 0.17 -1.09 -6.56
C HIS A 41 -0.22 -1.68 -5.19
N ASP A 42 -0.56 -0.82 -4.22
CA ASP A 42 -0.89 -1.21 -2.83
C ASP A 42 -2.39 -1.14 -2.53
N PHE A 43 -3.23 -1.05 -3.56
CA PHE A 43 -4.64 -0.76 -3.37
C PHE A 43 -5.39 -1.86 -2.61
N ARG A 44 -5.02 -3.12 -2.85
CA ARG A 44 -5.71 -4.27 -2.25
C ARG A 44 -5.37 -4.40 -0.77
N GLU A 45 -4.11 -4.19 -0.43
CA GLU A 45 -3.56 -4.24 0.91
C GLU A 45 -4.12 -3.09 1.75
N LYS A 46 -4.18 -1.88 1.16
CA LYS A 46 -4.80 -0.71 1.81
C LYS A 46 -6.28 -0.93 2.11
N ARG A 47 -7.01 -1.50 1.16
CA ARG A 47 -8.42 -1.88 1.34
C ARG A 47 -8.62 -2.94 2.41
N GLN A 48 -7.68 -3.88 2.57
CA GLN A 48 -7.78 -4.93 3.57
C GLN A 48 -7.75 -4.36 5.00
N VAL A 49 -6.85 -3.42 5.28
CA VAL A 49 -6.84 -2.73 6.59
C VAL A 49 -8.08 -1.86 6.77
N ALA A 50 -8.54 -1.17 5.73
CA ALA A 50 -9.77 -0.38 5.81
C ALA A 50 -10.98 -1.27 6.12
N LEU A 51 -11.07 -2.46 5.51
CA LEU A 51 -12.09 -3.46 5.80
C LEU A 51 -11.99 -3.94 7.24
N PHE A 52 -10.79 -4.24 7.71
CA PHE A 52 -10.54 -4.64 9.10
C PHE A 52 -11.03 -3.61 10.10
N LEU A 53 -10.61 -2.35 9.96
CA LEU A 53 -11.03 -1.26 10.84
C LEU A 53 -12.55 -1.07 10.82
N ARG A 54 -13.17 -1.18 9.65
CA ARG A 54 -14.64 -1.14 9.54
C ARG A 54 -15.31 -2.28 10.30
N LEU A 55 -14.83 -3.51 10.16
CA LEU A 55 -15.42 -4.67 10.85
C LEU A 55 -15.28 -4.56 12.37
N VAL A 56 -14.13 -4.07 12.86
CA VAL A 56 -13.91 -3.81 14.29
C VAL A 56 -14.87 -2.71 14.77
N ALA A 57 -15.04 -1.63 14.02
CA ALA A 57 -15.98 -0.56 14.34
C ALA A 57 -17.44 -1.06 14.40
N GLU A 58 -17.82 -1.97 13.50
CA GLU A 58 -19.13 -2.63 13.47
C GLU A 58 -19.27 -3.76 14.51
N LYS A 59 -18.25 -4.00 15.35
CA LYS A 59 -18.18 -5.09 16.34
C LYS A 59 -18.30 -6.50 15.74
N LYS A 60 -17.99 -6.64 14.45
CA LYS A 60 -17.93 -7.92 13.72
C LYS A 60 -16.57 -8.57 13.92
N TYR A 61 -16.27 -8.93 15.16
CA TYR A 61 -14.94 -9.40 15.56
C TYR A 61 -14.52 -10.69 14.88
N GLU A 62 -15.45 -11.63 14.66
CA GLU A 62 -15.13 -12.88 13.97
C GLU A 62 -14.72 -12.64 12.51
N ASP A 63 -15.45 -11.79 11.80
CA ASP A 63 -15.11 -11.43 10.41
C ASP A 63 -13.77 -10.69 10.35
N ALA A 64 -13.52 -9.78 11.30
CA ALA A 64 -12.24 -9.08 11.41
C ALA A 64 -11.09 -10.05 11.69
N TYR A 65 -11.28 -11.01 12.59
CA TYR A 65 -10.30 -12.04 12.95
C TYR A 65 -10.00 -12.99 11.77
N ARG A 66 -11.00 -13.27 10.91
CA ARG A 66 -10.77 -14.01 9.66
C ARG A 66 -9.80 -13.32 8.70
N LEU A 67 -9.69 -11.99 8.75
CA LEU A 67 -8.69 -11.27 7.95
C LEU A 67 -7.25 -11.50 8.41
N TRP A 68 -7.04 -12.03 9.63
CA TRP A 68 -5.73 -12.44 10.14
C TRP A 68 -5.31 -13.83 9.63
N GLY A 69 -6.15 -14.48 8.81
CA GLY A 69 -5.93 -15.86 8.36
C GLY A 69 -6.32 -16.91 9.39
N CYS A 70 -7.02 -16.49 10.46
CA CYS A 70 -7.46 -17.35 11.56
C CYS A 70 -8.97 -17.60 11.49
N ASP A 71 -9.46 -18.72 12.04
CA ASP A 71 -10.90 -18.99 12.12
C ASP A 71 -11.29 -19.17 13.60
N PRO A 72 -12.42 -18.62 14.09
CA PRO A 72 -12.88 -18.91 15.45
C PRO A 72 -13.00 -20.42 15.76
N ALA A 73 -13.38 -21.23 14.77
CA ALA A 73 -13.47 -22.69 14.90
C ALA A 73 -12.12 -23.40 14.76
N ARG A 74 -11.12 -22.76 14.12
CA ARG A 74 -9.75 -23.25 13.97
C ARG A 74 -8.78 -22.09 14.23
N PRO A 75 -8.58 -21.71 15.51
CA PRO A 75 -7.82 -20.52 15.85
C PRO A 75 -6.35 -20.68 15.50
N CYS A 76 -5.68 -19.55 15.22
CA CYS A 76 -4.24 -19.55 15.07
C CYS A 76 -3.58 -19.93 16.40
N ARG A 77 -2.49 -20.70 16.33
CA ARG A 77 -1.83 -21.28 17.51
C ARG A 77 -1.51 -20.25 18.60
N ASP A 78 -0.93 -19.12 18.18
CA ASP A 78 -0.40 -18.10 19.08
C ASP A 78 -1.26 -16.83 19.13
N TYR A 79 -2.40 -16.81 18.42
CA TYR A 79 -3.29 -15.67 18.33
C TYR A 79 -4.73 -16.13 18.20
N ASN A 80 -5.34 -16.50 19.32
CA ASN A 80 -6.73 -16.97 19.36
C ASN A 80 -7.73 -15.80 19.44
N MET A 81 -9.03 -16.11 19.44
CA MET A 81 -10.09 -15.08 19.52
C MET A 81 -10.06 -14.26 20.81
N GLU A 82 -9.65 -14.86 21.94
CA GLU A 82 -9.53 -14.14 23.21
C GLU A 82 -8.43 -13.07 23.13
N LYS A 83 -7.25 -13.42 22.63
CA LYS A 83 -6.16 -12.47 22.38
C LYS A 83 -6.54 -11.40 21.37
N PHE A 84 -7.24 -11.78 20.32
CA PHE A 84 -7.78 -10.81 19.37
C PHE A 84 -8.72 -9.80 20.04
N LEU A 85 -9.57 -10.23 20.99
CA LEU A 85 -10.46 -9.34 21.73
C LEU A 85 -9.75 -8.53 22.82
N GLU A 86 -8.64 -9.02 23.38
CA GLU A 86 -7.76 -8.21 24.23
C GLU A 86 -7.20 -7.02 23.43
N ASP A 87 -6.82 -7.24 22.17
CA ASP A 87 -6.21 -6.22 21.32
C ASP A 87 -7.21 -5.33 20.57
N TRP A 88 -8.38 -5.83 20.20
CA TRP A 88 -9.32 -5.10 19.32
C TRP A 88 -10.76 -5.07 19.84
N GLY A 89 -11.04 -5.77 20.94
CA GLY A 89 -12.36 -5.84 21.54
C GLY A 89 -12.80 -4.55 22.25
N PRO A 90 -14.01 -4.52 22.81
CA PRO A 90 -14.60 -3.30 23.39
C PRO A 90 -13.86 -2.79 24.63
N LYS A 91 -13.06 -3.64 25.28
CA LYS A 91 -12.23 -3.29 26.44
C LYS A 91 -10.77 -2.99 26.06
N SER A 92 -10.42 -3.12 24.79
CA SER A 92 -9.06 -2.87 24.31
C SER A 92 -8.74 -1.37 24.36
N PRO A 93 -7.47 -0.99 24.65
CA PRO A 93 -6.95 0.35 24.36
C PRO A 93 -7.19 0.82 22.92
N TYR A 94 -7.29 -0.13 21.98
CA TYR A 94 -7.52 0.10 20.54
C TYR A 94 -8.96 -0.20 20.10
N GLY A 95 -9.88 -0.45 21.05
CA GLY A 95 -11.27 -0.81 20.75
C GLY A 95 -12.08 0.29 20.06
N ASP A 96 -11.72 1.56 20.25
CA ASP A 96 -12.30 2.70 19.52
C ASP A 96 -11.48 3.01 18.25
N VAL A 97 -11.56 2.10 17.28
CA VAL A 97 -10.89 2.24 15.98
C VAL A 97 -11.38 3.43 15.16
N ALA A 98 -12.54 4.02 15.49
CA ALA A 98 -13.03 5.23 14.81
C ALA A 98 -12.15 6.45 15.12
N ARG A 99 -11.39 6.40 16.22
CA ARG A 99 -10.39 7.42 16.57
C ARG A 99 -9.01 7.14 15.99
N ALA A 100 -8.80 5.97 15.38
CA ALA A 100 -7.56 5.66 14.68
C ALA A 100 -7.56 6.28 13.28
N HIS A 101 -6.39 6.71 12.83
CA HIS A 101 -6.17 7.04 11.42
C HIS A 101 -4.86 6.44 10.93
N VAL A 102 -4.78 6.19 9.63
CA VAL A 102 -3.53 5.75 9.00
C VAL A 102 -2.60 6.95 8.89
N ARG A 103 -1.59 7.02 9.76
CA ARG A 103 -0.57 8.09 9.73
C ARG A 103 0.35 7.94 8.52
N ARG A 104 0.76 6.71 8.22
CA ARG A 104 1.71 6.42 7.13
C ARG A 104 1.51 5.00 6.62
N SER A 105 1.74 4.82 5.32
CA SER A 105 1.87 3.49 4.70
C SER A 105 3.27 3.33 4.13
N ARG A 106 3.84 2.13 4.25
CA ARG A 106 5.11 1.73 3.64
C ARG A 106 4.86 0.56 2.70
N SER A 107 5.17 0.76 1.42
CA SER A 107 5.22 -0.34 0.44
C SER A 107 6.51 -1.10 0.66
N CYS A 108 6.40 -2.37 1.04
CA CYS A 108 7.50 -3.32 1.09
C CYS A 108 7.39 -4.27 -0.12
N GLU A 109 8.42 -5.09 -0.33
CA GLU A 109 8.47 -6.07 -1.41
C GLU A 109 7.29 -7.06 -1.29
N ASP A 110 7.19 -7.72 -0.14
CA ASP A 110 6.21 -8.78 0.11
C ASP A 110 4.87 -8.30 0.67
N GLY A 111 4.69 -6.99 0.89
CA GLY A 111 3.49 -6.48 1.55
C GLY A 111 3.52 -5.00 1.86
N VAL A 112 2.59 -4.58 2.71
CA VAL A 112 2.42 -3.16 3.08
C VAL A 112 2.31 -3.04 4.59
N ILE A 113 3.07 -2.12 5.18
CA ILE A 113 2.91 -1.72 6.58
C ILE A 113 2.02 -0.48 6.63
N GLN A 114 0.94 -0.51 7.39
CA GLN A 114 0.14 0.66 7.74
C GLN A 114 0.30 0.98 9.22
N ILE A 115 0.75 2.20 9.48
CA ILE A 115 0.95 2.74 10.82
C ILE A 115 -0.35 3.43 11.22
N LEU A 116 -1.10 2.78 12.10
CA LEU A 116 -2.30 3.34 12.71
C LEU A 116 -1.88 4.19 13.89
N GLN A 117 -2.35 5.43 13.93
CA GLN A 117 -2.15 6.33 15.06
C GLN A 117 -3.47 6.52 15.79
N PHE A 118 -3.46 6.19 17.07
CA PHE A 118 -4.54 6.42 18.02
C PHE A 118 -4.31 7.73 18.79
N PRO A 119 -5.35 8.27 19.46
CA PRO A 119 -5.18 9.39 20.37
C PRO A 119 -4.09 9.11 21.42
N GLN A 120 -3.45 10.17 21.90
CA GLN A 120 -2.34 10.11 22.87
C GLN A 120 -1.00 9.58 22.31
N GLY A 121 -0.89 9.39 20.99
CA GLY A 121 0.37 9.08 20.32
C GLY A 121 0.71 7.59 20.28
N ASN A 122 -0.21 6.71 20.70
CA ASN A 122 -0.04 5.26 20.56
C ASN A 122 -0.13 4.87 19.07
N GLU A 123 0.81 4.04 18.63
CA GLU A 123 0.86 3.55 17.25
C GLU A 123 0.76 2.03 17.21
N VAL A 124 0.04 1.52 16.22
CA VAL A 124 -0.05 0.09 15.90
C VAL A 124 0.40 -0.11 14.46
N PHE A 125 1.35 -1.01 14.25
CA PHE A 125 1.87 -1.32 12.91
C PHE A 125 1.21 -2.58 12.41
N LEU A 126 0.35 -2.44 11.40
CA LEU A 126 -0.29 -3.58 10.74
C LEU A 126 0.45 -3.87 9.44
N TYR A 127 0.90 -5.11 9.28
CA TYR A 127 1.41 -5.63 8.03
C TYR A 127 0.29 -6.37 7.28
N VAL A 128 0.22 -6.16 5.97
CA VAL A 128 -0.64 -6.95 5.09
C VAL A 128 0.24 -7.62 4.06
N ASP A 129 0.18 -8.95 4.05
CA ASP A 129 0.88 -9.77 3.06
C ASP A 129 0.29 -9.57 1.66
N ARG A 130 1.13 -9.38 0.64
CA ARG A 130 0.67 -9.10 -0.73
C ARG A 130 0.02 -10.32 -1.40
N LYS A 131 0.45 -11.53 -1.04
CA LYS A 131 -0.01 -12.78 -1.65
C LYS A 131 -1.36 -13.19 -1.08
N ASP A 132 -1.42 -13.36 0.24
CA ASP A 132 -2.58 -13.92 0.93
C ASP A 132 -3.52 -12.83 1.46
N ARG A 133 -3.02 -11.59 1.65
CA ARG A 133 -3.75 -10.45 2.25
C ARG A 133 -4.20 -10.72 3.68
N HIS A 134 -3.48 -11.58 4.38
CA HIS A 134 -3.65 -11.72 5.82
C HIS A 134 -3.01 -10.52 6.53
N ILE A 135 -3.68 -10.08 7.58
CA ILE A 135 -3.21 -9.03 8.47
C ILE A 135 -2.39 -9.67 9.57
N SER A 136 -1.26 -9.05 9.91
CA SER A 136 -0.46 -9.38 11.07
C SER A 136 0.11 -8.12 11.70
N TYR A 137 0.66 -8.25 12.91
CA TYR A 137 1.49 -7.17 13.47
C TYR A 137 2.83 -7.10 12.74
N SER A 138 3.27 -5.87 12.44
CA SER A 138 4.65 -5.65 12.04
C SER A 138 5.50 -5.35 13.28
N PRO A 139 6.62 -6.05 13.50
CA PRO A 139 7.54 -5.72 14.59
C PRO A 139 8.27 -4.38 14.37
N PHE A 140 8.23 -3.84 13.15
CA PHE A 140 8.96 -2.63 12.77
C PHE A 140 8.05 -1.63 12.04
N GLY A 141 8.32 -0.33 12.21
CA GLY A 141 7.65 0.73 11.44
C GLY A 141 8.24 0.97 10.04
N TYR A 142 9.14 0.08 9.58
CA TYR A 142 9.87 0.16 8.32
C TYR A 142 10.03 -1.22 7.69
N CYS A 143 10.32 -1.27 6.39
CA CYS A 143 10.47 -2.53 5.67
C CYS A 143 11.79 -3.22 6.01
N VAL A 144 11.74 -4.53 6.19
CA VAL A 144 12.91 -5.39 6.44
C VAL A 144 13.04 -6.48 5.38
N ASP A 145 14.27 -6.90 5.09
CA ASP A 145 14.53 -8.10 4.28
C ASP A 145 14.32 -9.39 5.10
N ALA A 146 14.44 -10.54 4.45
CA ALA A 146 14.34 -11.85 5.10
C ALA A 146 15.39 -12.07 6.22
N SER A 147 16.45 -11.25 6.27
CA SER A 147 17.49 -11.26 7.31
C SER A 147 17.23 -10.21 8.41
N GLY A 148 16.10 -9.49 8.37
CA GLY A 148 15.73 -8.47 9.34
C GLY A 148 16.43 -7.12 9.16
N ARG A 149 17.11 -6.89 8.02
CA ARG A 149 17.82 -5.63 7.75
C ARG A 149 16.87 -4.62 7.14
N ASN A 150 16.99 -3.36 7.56
CA ASN A 150 16.26 -2.25 6.95
C ASN A 150 16.60 -2.15 5.45
N VAL A 151 15.60 -2.22 4.58
CA VAL A 151 15.78 -2.11 3.12
C VAL A 151 15.58 -0.70 2.60
N ASN A 152 15.12 0.23 3.44
CA ASN A 152 14.86 1.60 3.04
C ASN A 152 16.10 2.47 3.28
N LEU A 153 16.79 2.80 2.20
CA LEU A 153 17.95 3.70 2.19
C LEU A 153 17.68 5.05 2.89
N ILE A 154 16.48 5.63 2.74
CA ILE A 154 16.14 6.91 3.35
C ILE A 154 16.01 6.77 4.87
N ASP A 155 15.37 5.71 5.35
CA ASP A 155 15.21 5.45 6.79
C ASP A 155 16.54 5.09 7.48
N ILE A 156 17.55 4.61 6.74
CA ILE A 156 18.91 4.36 7.26
C ILE A 156 19.68 5.66 7.52
N PHE A 157 19.57 6.65 6.64
CA PHE A 157 20.38 7.87 6.70
C PHE A 157 19.71 9.05 7.41
N PHE A 158 18.37 9.06 7.51
CA PHE A 158 17.59 10.18 8.08
C PHE A 158 16.70 9.73 9.26
N ARG A 159 17.33 9.13 10.28
CA ARG A 159 16.66 8.66 11.50
C ARG A 159 16.22 9.81 12.41
#